data_AF-A0AA38PWD7-F1
#
_entry.id   AF-A0AA38PWD7-F1
#
_cell.length_a   1.000
_cell.length_b   1.000
_cell.length_c   1.000
_cell.angle_alpha   90.00
_cell.angle_beta   90.00
_cell.angle_gamma   90.00
#
_symmetry.space_group_name_H-M   'P 1'
#
loop_
_entity.id
_entity.type
_entity.pdbx_description
1 polymer ?
#
loop_
_entity_poly.entity_id
_entity_poly.type
_entity_poly.pdbx_seq_one_letter_code
_entity_poly.pdbx_strand_id
1 'polypeptide(L)'
;MSNSGFTPESLSQSSSTIYTSLTNLGLPKDLVTLNDFLRVYRHGGPLSDAILFFSEHFKGRVCVNEARRNLLDITESRDVALSKLAKTKKDMGVYSSMLQDKLRAGEEAEIHVNTLKYQLSIRRRVNILLDSLEKKEKERIERFEEIGRSLVELRKNKKLTQIPNLEQIKYEANIQESSNREAFTFASKLNLKKPRHTRDALIVLNAYHLRLAKLSAHPSPSYNHGASQAARDTASHIHTTSTHPPASGRASLGRNPVRTPSVVATNNASSFRSENITAAENQLRGLVAQKLGVEDGGDDPEIGRVFHGFVKIAKARTLQRIRYTSSMGIIDAQNAPETISGKELDRLATEVNQKVTALQDASGVSLNLAYGVEEAFVCITNFKTTTIPALQESLRSQSQSVRGYIDCLRAHIVTETGRDVQGVAQRKTKNSPTLFSDEVREILGLGGTVTSDKVLKEAERLIKHTHTKSQYLESIQLRPRASLLSTKRTRETEVLASCQLQKLQAEDATEKLLTRKIDKANSLGFGLVQDIEVLLHELNDAVGHERSK
;
A
#
# COMPACT_ATOMS: atom_id res chain seq x y z
N MET A 1 -46.06 75.97 -1.34
CA MET A 1 -45.01 76.75 -2.02
C MET A 1 -44.58 77.84 -1.07
N SER A 2 -43.51 77.58 -0.32
CA SER A 2 -42.96 78.48 0.69
C SER A 2 -41.93 79.35 -0.01
N ASN A 3 -42.21 80.63 -0.19
CA ASN A 3 -41.22 81.61 -0.65
C ASN A 3 -40.18 81.76 0.46
N SER A 4 -39.12 80.98 0.41
CA SER A 4 -37.92 81.20 1.23
C SER A 4 -37.32 82.54 0.79
N GLY A 5 -37.55 83.58 1.59
CA GLY A 5 -37.02 84.92 1.36
C GLY A 5 -35.50 84.85 1.20
N PHE A 6 -35.03 85.23 0.00
CA PHE A 6 -33.62 85.38 -0.31
C PHE A 6 -33.11 86.59 0.46
N THR A 7 -32.56 86.37 1.65
CA THR A 7 -31.90 87.43 2.40
C THR A 7 -30.57 87.78 1.73
N PRO A 8 -30.21 89.06 1.58
CA PRO A 8 -28.98 89.49 0.92
C PRO A 8 -27.69 88.97 1.58
N GLU A 9 -27.77 88.48 2.81
CA GLU A 9 -26.65 87.81 3.51
C GLU A 9 -26.30 86.42 2.94
N SER A 10 -27.23 85.71 2.30
CA SER A 10 -26.93 84.41 1.67
C SER A 10 -26.14 84.57 0.36
N LEU A 11 -26.25 85.75 -0.28
CA LEU A 11 -25.56 86.08 -1.54
C LEU A 11 -24.08 86.39 -1.33
N SER A 12 -23.72 87.08 -0.24
CA SER A 12 -22.31 87.37 0.08
C SER A 12 -21.54 86.11 0.52
N GLN A 13 -22.22 85.15 1.14
CA GLN A 13 -21.64 83.84 1.45
C GLN A 13 -21.34 83.04 0.18
N SER A 14 -22.19 83.13 -0.84
CA SER A 14 -22.01 82.42 -2.12
C SER A 14 -20.78 82.91 -2.92
N SER A 15 -20.52 84.21 -3.01
CA SER A 15 -19.35 84.72 -3.74
C SER A 15 -18.01 84.40 -3.06
N SER A 16 -17.96 84.41 -1.72
CA SER A 16 -16.77 84.03 -0.96
C SER A 16 -16.42 82.54 -1.09
N THR A 17 -17.43 81.67 -1.16
CA THR A 17 -17.28 80.22 -1.34
C THR A 17 -16.85 79.86 -2.76
N ILE A 18 -17.30 80.62 -3.77
CA ILE A 18 -16.82 80.47 -5.16
C ILE A 18 -15.38 80.96 -5.29
N TYR A 19 -15.03 82.11 -4.72
CA TYR A 19 -13.65 82.62 -4.73
C TYR A 19 -12.68 81.63 -4.07
N THR A 20 -13.03 81.12 -2.89
CA THR A 20 -12.21 80.09 -2.21
C THR A 20 -12.09 78.82 -3.06
N SER A 21 -13.18 78.37 -3.69
CA SER A 21 -13.15 77.23 -4.62
C SER A 21 -12.21 77.47 -5.81
N LEU A 22 -12.24 78.66 -6.41
CA LEU A 22 -11.34 79.03 -7.51
C LEU A 22 -9.87 79.14 -7.06
N THR A 23 -9.61 79.66 -5.85
CA THR A 23 -8.25 79.67 -5.29
C THR A 23 -7.74 78.25 -5.01
N ASN A 24 -8.61 77.33 -4.58
CA ASN A 24 -8.26 75.92 -4.42
C ASN A 24 -8.00 75.22 -5.76
N LEU A 25 -8.61 75.72 -6.85
CA LEU A 25 -8.34 75.29 -8.22
C LEU A 25 -7.09 75.96 -8.84
N GLY A 26 -6.35 76.76 -8.07
CA GLY A 26 -5.09 77.37 -8.50
C GLY A 26 -5.19 78.82 -8.96
N LEU A 27 -6.27 79.55 -8.65
CA LEU A 27 -6.30 80.99 -8.84
C LEU A 27 -5.25 81.65 -7.93
N PRO A 28 -4.25 82.37 -8.48
CA PRO A 28 -3.18 82.97 -7.70
C PRO A 28 -3.72 84.07 -6.78
N LYS A 29 -3.67 83.83 -5.47
CA LYS A 29 -4.18 84.74 -4.42
C LYS A 29 -3.47 86.09 -4.42
N ASP A 30 -2.24 86.12 -4.92
CA ASP A 30 -1.38 87.31 -4.95
C ASP A 30 -1.78 88.29 -6.07
N LEU A 31 -2.47 87.80 -7.11
CA LEU A 31 -2.82 88.57 -8.31
C LEU A 31 -4.28 89.03 -8.33
N VAL A 32 -5.18 88.26 -7.73
CA VAL A 32 -6.62 88.56 -7.74
C VAL A 32 -7.13 88.54 -6.31
N THR A 33 -7.30 89.72 -5.71
CA THR A 33 -7.88 89.83 -4.36
C THR A 33 -9.39 89.56 -4.40
N LEU A 34 -9.98 89.22 -3.25
CA LEU A 34 -11.44 89.03 -3.15
C LEU A 34 -12.23 90.26 -3.62
N ASN A 35 -11.71 91.46 -3.37
CA ASN A 35 -12.34 92.71 -3.82
C ASN A 35 -12.28 92.85 -5.34
N ASP A 36 -11.19 92.45 -5.99
CA ASP A 36 -11.08 92.46 -7.46
C ASP A 36 -12.03 91.44 -8.08
N PHE A 37 -12.17 90.27 -7.45
CA PHE A 37 -13.14 89.26 -7.85
C PHE A 37 -14.58 89.78 -7.74
N LEU A 38 -14.96 90.41 -6.64
CA LEU A 38 -16.32 90.98 -6.45
C LEU A 38 -16.65 92.10 -7.44
N ARG A 39 -15.65 92.85 -7.92
CA ARG A 39 -15.85 93.89 -8.95
C ARG A 39 -16.26 93.30 -10.30
N VAL A 40 -15.69 92.15 -10.65
CA VAL A 40 -15.97 91.43 -11.91
C VAL A 40 -17.20 90.53 -11.76
N TYR A 41 -17.38 89.93 -10.59
CA TYR A 41 -18.48 89.05 -10.22
C TYR A 41 -19.73 89.88 -9.84
N ARG A 42 -20.39 90.47 -10.86
CA ARG A 42 -21.70 91.10 -10.65
C ARG A 42 -22.75 90.02 -10.42
N HIS A 43 -23.34 89.99 -9.23
CA HIS A 43 -24.39 89.03 -8.87
C HIS A 43 -25.53 89.04 -9.90
N GLY A 44 -25.83 87.87 -10.47
CA GLY A 44 -26.91 87.69 -11.46
C GLY A 44 -26.55 88.07 -12.89
N GLY A 45 -25.25 88.18 -13.21
CA GLY A 45 -24.78 88.42 -14.57
C GLY A 45 -24.42 87.13 -15.32
N PRO A 46 -24.39 87.14 -16.66
CA PRO A 46 -24.00 85.95 -17.44
C PRO A 46 -22.57 85.48 -17.13
N LEU A 47 -21.69 86.39 -16.70
CA LEU A 47 -20.33 86.06 -16.26
C LEU A 47 -20.30 85.35 -14.90
N SER A 48 -21.19 85.71 -13.96
CA SER A 48 -21.25 85.01 -12.67
C SER A 48 -21.72 83.57 -12.86
N ASP A 49 -22.69 83.35 -13.74
CA ASP A 49 -23.22 82.02 -14.05
C ASP A 49 -22.15 81.16 -14.74
N ALA A 50 -21.38 81.74 -15.67
CA ALA A 50 -20.27 81.05 -16.31
C ALA A 50 -19.18 80.66 -15.29
N ILE A 51 -18.78 81.57 -14.40
CA ILE A 51 -17.78 81.30 -13.36
C ILE A 51 -18.26 80.23 -12.39
N LEU A 52 -19.53 80.29 -11.96
CA LEU A 52 -20.13 79.28 -11.11
C LEU A 52 -20.12 77.91 -11.81
N PHE A 53 -20.60 77.84 -13.06
CA PHE A 53 -20.58 76.63 -13.86
C PHE A 53 -19.17 76.05 -13.99
N PHE A 54 -18.16 76.87 -14.28
CA PHE A 54 -16.77 76.39 -14.34
C PHE A 54 -16.30 75.84 -13.00
N SER A 55 -16.56 76.54 -11.89
CA SER A 55 -16.14 76.09 -10.56
C SER A 55 -16.76 74.73 -10.18
N GLU A 56 -18.06 74.55 -10.44
CA GLU A 56 -18.77 73.29 -10.21
C GLU A 56 -18.29 72.19 -11.16
N HIS A 57 -18.07 72.52 -12.43
CA HIS A 57 -17.57 71.58 -13.44
C HIS A 57 -16.17 71.06 -13.08
N PHE A 58 -15.25 71.95 -12.69
CA PHE A 58 -13.90 71.56 -12.25
C PHE A 58 -13.95 70.72 -10.98
N LYS A 59 -14.76 71.10 -9.98
CA LYS A 59 -14.97 70.30 -8.77
C LYS A 59 -15.49 68.90 -9.12
N GLY A 60 -16.48 68.80 -10.00
CA GLY A 60 -17.01 67.54 -10.50
C GLY A 60 -15.94 66.69 -11.19
N ARG A 61 -15.10 67.29 -12.04
CA ARG A 61 -13.99 66.57 -12.70
C ARG A 61 -12.94 66.06 -11.72
N VAL A 62 -12.61 66.84 -10.68
CA VAL A 62 -11.68 66.41 -9.62
C VAL A 62 -12.25 65.21 -8.87
N CYS A 63 -13.52 65.27 -8.43
CA CYS A 63 -14.18 64.16 -7.75
C CYS A 63 -14.27 62.90 -8.63
N VAL A 64 -14.59 63.03 -9.93
CA VAL A 64 -14.61 61.90 -10.87
C VAL A 64 -13.22 61.32 -11.08
N ASN A 65 -12.18 62.15 -11.18
CA ASN A 65 -10.81 61.68 -11.31
C ASN A 65 -10.33 60.94 -10.05
N GLU A 66 -10.69 61.43 -8.86
CA GLU A 66 -10.41 60.75 -7.60
C GLU A 66 -11.13 59.40 -7.50
N ALA A 67 -12.43 59.35 -7.85
CA ALA A 67 -13.18 58.11 -7.92
C ALA A 67 -12.57 57.12 -8.93
N ARG A 68 -12.10 57.59 -10.08
CA ARG A 68 -11.40 56.77 -11.08
C ARG A 68 -10.06 56.22 -10.56
N ARG A 69 -9.28 57.02 -9.82
CA ARG A 69 -8.04 56.53 -9.18
C ARG A 69 -8.35 55.46 -8.15
N ASN A 70 -9.35 55.66 -7.31
CA ASN A 70 -9.75 54.67 -6.32
C ASN A 70 -10.23 53.36 -6.99
N LEU A 71 -10.95 53.46 -8.10
CA LEU A 71 -11.34 52.28 -8.88
C LEU A 71 -10.13 51.55 -9.48
N LEU A 72 -9.14 52.28 -9.99
CA LEU A 72 -7.90 51.69 -10.51
C LEU A 72 -7.14 50.94 -9.40
N ASP A 73 -6.97 51.54 -8.22
CA ASP A 73 -6.31 50.90 -7.08
C ASP A 73 -7.04 49.61 -6.63
N ILE A 74 -8.38 49.63 -6.64
CA ILE A 74 -9.20 48.45 -6.34
C ILE A 74 -8.99 47.36 -7.41
N THR A 75 -8.91 47.72 -8.69
CA THR A 75 -8.67 46.75 -9.77
C THR A 75 -7.28 46.13 -9.70
N GLU A 76 -6.24 46.91 -9.42
CA GLU A 76 -4.87 46.38 -9.25
C GLU A 76 -4.78 45.45 -8.04
N SER A 77 -5.39 45.83 -6.91
CA SER A 77 -5.46 44.98 -5.72
C SER A 77 -6.20 43.66 -5.99
N ARG A 78 -7.28 43.71 -6.78
CA ARG A 78 -8.03 42.52 -7.21
C ARG A 78 -7.18 41.58 -8.04
N ASP A 79 -6.40 42.09 -8.99
CA ASP A 79 -5.54 41.26 -9.84
C ASP A 79 -4.41 40.60 -9.03
N VAL A 80 -3.84 41.31 -8.06
CA VAL A 80 -2.87 40.74 -7.10
C VAL A 80 -3.52 39.64 -6.26
N ALA A 81 -4.74 39.86 -5.76
CA ALA A 81 -5.48 38.85 -4.99
C ALA A 81 -5.82 37.61 -5.82
N LEU A 82 -6.26 37.78 -7.07
CA LEU A 82 -6.53 36.69 -8.00
C LEU A 82 -5.27 35.90 -8.37
N SER A 83 -4.14 36.58 -8.56
CA SER A 83 -2.84 35.94 -8.79
C SER A 83 -2.40 35.11 -7.58
N LYS A 84 -2.54 35.66 -6.36
CA LYS A 84 -2.29 34.93 -5.11
C LYS A 84 -3.20 33.71 -4.96
N LEU A 85 -4.49 33.85 -5.28
CA LEU A 85 -5.46 32.76 -5.24
C LEU A 85 -5.16 31.66 -6.27
N ALA A 86 -4.73 32.03 -7.48
CA ALA A 86 -4.33 31.08 -8.51
C ALA A 86 -3.07 30.30 -8.08
N LYS A 87 -2.11 30.98 -7.43
CA LYS A 87 -0.92 30.34 -6.86
C LYS A 87 -1.29 29.35 -5.76
N THR A 88 -2.12 29.74 -4.78
CA THR A 88 -2.53 28.84 -3.70
C THR A 88 -3.34 27.64 -4.21
N LYS A 89 -4.20 27.84 -5.22
CA LYS A 89 -4.92 26.74 -5.89
C LYS A 89 -3.95 25.75 -6.55
N LYS A 90 -2.88 26.25 -7.18
CA LYS A 90 -1.85 25.41 -7.78
C LYS A 90 -1.08 24.62 -6.72
N ASP A 91 -0.66 25.29 -5.65
CA ASP A 91 0.06 24.65 -4.55
C ASP A 91 -0.80 23.55 -3.89
N MET A 92 -2.09 23.81 -3.69
CA MET A 92 -3.06 22.81 -3.22
C MET A 92 -3.15 21.59 -4.15
N GLY A 93 -3.11 21.80 -5.47
CA GLY A 93 -3.07 20.71 -6.44
C GLY A 93 -1.80 19.85 -6.32
N VAL A 94 -0.65 20.48 -6.09
CA VAL A 94 0.63 19.77 -5.86
C VAL A 94 0.57 18.93 -4.58
N TYR A 95 0.08 19.50 -3.48
CA TYR A 95 -0.05 18.76 -2.22
C TYR A 95 -1.06 17.60 -2.32
N SER A 96 -2.16 17.79 -3.05
CA SER A 96 -3.13 16.73 -3.31
C SER A 96 -2.50 15.56 -4.08
N SER A 97 -1.76 15.84 -5.16
CA SER A 97 -1.03 14.80 -5.92
C SER A 97 0.01 14.09 -5.06
N MET A 98 0.79 14.84 -4.28
CA MET A 98 1.81 14.26 -3.40
C MET A 98 1.19 13.37 -2.31
N LEU A 99 0.03 13.76 -1.78
CA LEU A 99 -0.71 12.94 -0.82
C LEU A 99 -1.21 11.65 -1.47
N GLN A 100 -1.73 11.73 -2.70
CA GLN A 100 -2.19 10.56 -3.44
C GLN A 100 -1.05 9.59 -3.76
N ASP A 101 0.13 10.10 -4.13
CA ASP A 101 1.33 9.29 -4.36
C ASP A 101 1.80 8.60 -3.08
N LYS A 102 1.78 9.31 -1.93
CA LYS A 102 2.11 8.72 -0.62
C LYS A 102 1.10 7.66 -0.19
N LEU A 103 -0.20 7.87 -0.45
CA LEU A 103 -1.24 6.87 -0.17
C LEU A 103 -1.01 5.60 -0.99
N ARG A 104 -0.74 5.74 -2.30
CA ARG A 104 -0.43 4.59 -3.17
C ARG A 104 0.82 3.84 -2.73
N ALA A 105 1.89 4.55 -2.39
CA ALA A 105 3.10 3.93 -1.85
C ALA A 105 2.85 3.20 -0.53
N GLY A 106 1.95 3.73 0.32
CA GLY A 106 1.49 3.08 1.54
C GLY A 106 0.73 1.77 1.27
N GLU A 107 -0.20 1.78 0.30
CA GLU A 107 -0.94 0.58 -0.12
C GLU A 107 -0.01 -0.50 -0.68
N GLU A 108 0.97 -0.13 -1.51
CA GLU A 108 1.97 -1.05 -2.05
C GLU A 108 2.83 -1.67 -0.92
N ALA A 109 3.25 -0.86 0.05
CA ALA A 109 4.00 -1.34 1.21
C ALA A 109 3.18 -2.30 2.08
N GLU A 110 1.88 -2.04 2.27
CA GLU A 110 0.98 -2.92 3.00
C GLU A 110 0.83 -4.28 2.30
N ILE A 111 0.68 -4.30 0.97
CA ILE A 111 0.65 -5.52 0.17
C ILE A 111 1.94 -6.33 0.40
N HIS A 112 3.11 -5.68 0.33
CA HIS A 112 4.40 -6.34 0.57
C HIS A 112 4.52 -6.92 1.99
N VAL A 113 4.09 -6.19 3.01
CA VAL A 113 4.06 -6.68 4.41
C VAL A 113 3.16 -7.90 4.53
N ASN A 114 2.00 -7.91 3.88
CA ASN A 114 1.08 -9.04 3.91
C ASN A 114 1.64 -10.26 3.18
N THR A 115 2.31 -10.07 2.03
CA THR A 115 3.03 -11.15 1.34
C THR A 115 4.13 -11.75 2.23
N LEU A 116 4.93 -10.92 2.89
CA LEU A 116 5.99 -11.39 3.79
C LEU A 116 5.43 -12.12 5.02
N LYS A 117 4.34 -11.61 5.62
CA LYS A 117 3.63 -12.30 6.72
C LYS A 117 3.15 -13.68 6.28
N TYR A 118 2.59 -13.80 5.08
CA TYR A 118 2.14 -15.06 4.53
C TYR A 118 3.31 -16.05 4.32
N GLN A 119 4.41 -15.59 3.72
CA GLN A 119 5.61 -16.40 3.54
C GLN A 119 6.21 -16.86 4.88
N LEU A 120 6.24 -15.99 5.88
CA LEU A 120 6.74 -16.30 7.22
C LEU A 120 5.86 -17.34 7.93
N SER A 121 4.54 -17.25 7.76
CA SER A 121 3.59 -18.27 8.24
C SER A 121 3.85 -19.64 7.60
N ILE A 122 4.08 -19.69 6.29
CA ILE A 122 4.45 -20.94 5.60
C ILE A 122 5.76 -21.49 6.16
N ARG A 123 6.80 -20.66 6.31
CA ARG A 123 8.08 -21.10 6.87
C ARG A 123 7.94 -21.65 8.29
N ARG A 124 7.14 -21.01 9.15
CA ARG A 124 6.85 -21.52 10.50
C ARG A 124 6.17 -22.89 10.46
N ARG A 125 5.20 -23.11 9.56
CA ARG A 125 4.53 -24.41 9.40
C ARG A 125 5.51 -25.49 8.91
N VAL A 126 6.37 -25.17 7.96
CA VAL A 126 7.41 -26.09 7.46
C VAL A 126 8.38 -26.46 8.58
N ASN A 127 8.83 -25.49 9.39
CA ASN A 127 9.72 -25.78 10.52
C ASN A 127 9.05 -26.70 11.55
N ILE A 128 7.79 -26.45 11.93
CA ILE A 128 7.06 -27.33 12.86
C ILE A 128 6.94 -28.77 12.29
N LEU A 129 6.75 -28.90 10.98
CA LEU A 129 6.69 -30.22 10.34
C LEU A 129 8.06 -30.91 10.37
N LEU A 130 9.15 -30.18 10.11
CA LEU A 130 10.52 -30.71 10.20
C LEU A 130 10.85 -31.14 11.62
N ASP A 131 10.53 -30.35 12.65
CA ASP A 131 10.74 -30.70 14.05
C ASP A 131 9.97 -31.97 14.43
N SER A 132 8.73 -32.13 13.92
CA SER A 132 7.91 -33.33 14.13
C SER A 132 8.53 -34.56 13.45
N LEU A 133 9.04 -34.42 12.23
CA LEU A 133 9.72 -35.49 11.51
C LEU A 133 11.04 -35.89 12.17
N GLU A 134 11.83 -34.92 12.65
CA GLU A 134 13.06 -35.17 13.40
C GLU A 134 12.76 -35.93 14.70
N LYS A 135 11.73 -35.52 15.43
CA LYS A 135 11.27 -36.25 16.63
C LYS A 135 10.87 -37.68 16.29
N LYS A 136 10.15 -37.90 15.18
CA LYS A 136 9.73 -39.23 14.72
C LYS A 136 10.91 -40.11 14.32
N GLU A 137 11.91 -39.54 13.67
CA GLU A 137 13.13 -40.26 13.32
C GLU A 137 13.94 -40.61 14.57
N LYS A 138 14.03 -39.72 15.55
CA LYS A 138 14.65 -40.01 16.85
C LYS A 138 13.94 -41.18 17.56
N GLU A 139 12.60 -41.14 17.65
CA GLU A 139 11.81 -42.25 18.21
C GLU A 139 12.05 -43.58 17.46
N ARG A 140 12.22 -43.52 16.14
CA ARG A 140 12.51 -44.70 15.30
C ARG A 140 13.91 -45.26 15.58
N ILE A 141 14.92 -44.40 15.70
CA ILE A 141 16.29 -44.79 16.05
C ILE A 141 16.31 -45.46 17.44
N GLU A 142 15.66 -44.85 18.44
CA GLU A 142 15.56 -45.41 19.80
C GLU A 142 14.93 -46.82 19.80
N ARG A 143 13.88 -47.05 19.00
CA ARG A 143 13.26 -48.38 18.85
C ARG A 143 14.20 -49.38 18.17
N PHE A 144 14.94 -48.97 17.16
CA PHE A 144 15.92 -49.86 16.52
C PHE A 144 17.04 -50.25 17.48
N GLU A 145 17.50 -49.32 18.32
CA GLU A 145 18.48 -49.62 19.37
C GLU A 145 17.92 -50.59 20.42
N GLU A 146 16.64 -50.47 20.80
CA GLU A 146 15.97 -51.40 21.72
C GLU A 146 15.80 -52.81 21.10
N ILE A 147 15.40 -52.88 19.83
CA ILE A 147 15.33 -54.16 19.09
C ILE A 147 16.73 -54.79 19.00
N GLY A 148 17.75 -53.99 18.68
CA GLY A 148 19.15 -54.44 18.64
C GLY A 148 19.60 -55.02 19.99
N ARG A 149 19.31 -54.33 21.10
CA ARG A 149 19.57 -54.83 22.46
C ARG A 149 18.86 -56.15 22.74
N SER A 150 17.57 -56.24 22.40
CA SER A 150 16.76 -57.46 22.58
C SER A 150 17.30 -58.65 21.79
N LEU A 151 17.77 -58.44 20.55
CA LEU A 151 18.39 -59.48 19.72
C LEU A 151 19.73 -59.96 20.31
N VAL A 152 20.54 -59.05 20.86
CA VAL A 152 21.79 -59.40 21.55
C VAL A 152 21.52 -60.21 22.82
N GLU A 153 20.51 -59.84 23.60
CA GLU A 153 20.07 -60.60 24.78
C GLU A 153 19.57 -62.00 24.40
N LEU A 154 18.72 -62.12 23.37
CA LEU A 154 18.29 -63.42 22.84
C LEU A 154 19.48 -64.27 22.40
N ARG A 155 20.46 -63.69 21.71
CA ARG A 155 21.68 -64.40 21.28
C ARG A 155 22.53 -64.86 22.47
N LYS A 156 22.63 -64.06 23.53
CA LYS A 156 23.30 -64.44 24.78
C LYS A 156 22.55 -65.57 25.49
N ASN A 157 21.23 -65.47 25.60
CA ASN A 157 20.38 -66.47 26.25
C ASN A 157 20.33 -67.79 25.47
N LYS A 158 20.41 -67.75 24.13
CA LYS A 158 20.49 -68.96 23.29
C LYS A 158 21.82 -69.71 23.43
N LYS A 159 22.88 -69.07 23.93
CA LYS A 159 24.12 -69.76 24.32
C LYS A 159 24.01 -70.45 25.69
N LEU A 160 22.98 -70.14 26.49
CA LEU A 160 22.68 -70.87 27.74
C LEU A 160 21.79 -72.09 27.52
N THR A 161 21.10 -72.21 26.39
CA THR A 161 20.51 -73.46 25.95
C THR A 161 21.44 -74.16 24.97
N GLN A 162 22.46 -74.84 25.52
CA GLN A 162 22.80 -76.14 24.96
C GLN A 162 21.49 -76.91 24.92
N ILE A 163 20.83 -76.99 23.76
CA ILE A 163 19.70 -77.89 23.55
C ILE A 163 20.35 -79.27 23.44
N PRO A 164 20.28 -80.13 24.47
CA PRO A 164 20.57 -81.54 24.26
C PRO A 164 19.41 -82.06 23.40
N ASN A 165 19.71 -82.91 22.43
CA ASN A 165 18.72 -83.67 21.65
C ASN A 165 17.81 -82.90 20.68
N LEU A 166 18.39 -82.30 19.64
CA LEU A 166 17.65 -82.07 18.38
C LEU A 166 17.32 -83.38 17.64
N GLU A 167 17.88 -84.53 18.06
CA GLU A 167 17.54 -85.84 17.49
C GLU A 167 16.23 -86.44 18.04
N GLN A 168 15.76 -86.04 19.23
CA GLN A 168 14.48 -86.55 19.75
C GLN A 168 13.24 -85.95 19.05
N ILE A 169 13.33 -84.72 18.54
CA ILE A 169 12.18 -84.06 17.88
C ILE A 169 11.96 -84.58 16.46
N LYS A 170 12.98 -85.13 15.79
CA LYS A 170 12.80 -85.82 14.49
C LYS A 170 12.05 -87.15 14.61
N TYR A 171 12.06 -87.80 15.77
CA TYR A 171 11.34 -89.06 15.98
C TYR A 171 9.85 -88.86 16.30
N GLU A 172 9.44 -87.71 16.83
CA GLU A 172 8.03 -87.44 17.16
C GLU A 172 7.24 -86.84 15.98
N ALA A 173 7.90 -86.22 15.00
CA ALA A 173 7.24 -85.68 13.80
C ALA A 173 6.80 -86.76 12.78
N ASN A 174 7.15 -88.04 12.98
CA ASN A 174 6.89 -89.12 12.03
C ASN A 174 5.85 -90.16 12.53
N ILE A 175 5.12 -89.90 13.62
CA ILE A 175 4.13 -90.86 14.19
C ILE A 175 2.69 -90.29 14.30
N GLN A 176 2.42 -89.04 13.94
CA GLN A 176 1.06 -88.46 14.07
C GLN A 176 0.44 -87.93 12.77
N GLU A 177 0.46 -88.74 11.70
CA GLU A 177 -0.25 -88.42 10.46
C GLU A 177 -1.61 -89.12 10.30
N SER A 178 -2.13 -89.79 11.32
CA SER A 178 -3.38 -90.54 11.19
C SER A 178 -4.21 -90.58 12.46
N SER A 179 -4.72 -89.43 12.90
CA SER A 179 -6.01 -89.33 13.64
C SER A 179 -6.20 -87.93 14.19
N ASN A 180 -7.18 -87.20 13.63
CA ASN A 180 -8.11 -86.29 14.30
C ASN A 180 -8.49 -85.09 13.41
N ARG A 181 -9.51 -85.32 12.59
CA ARG A 181 -10.61 -84.37 12.41
C ARG A 181 -11.16 -84.02 13.81
N GLU A 182 -11.60 -82.77 13.98
CA GLU A 182 -12.27 -82.21 15.18
C GLU A 182 -11.37 -81.61 16.28
N ALA A 183 -10.80 -80.43 16.01
CA ALA A 183 -10.54 -79.40 17.04
C ALA A 183 -10.14 -78.06 16.40
N PHE A 184 -10.99 -77.49 15.55
CA PHE A 184 -10.80 -76.15 14.98
C PHE A 184 -11.31 -75.05 15.93
N THR A 185 -10.81 -75.01 17.17
CA THR A 185 -11.21 -73.99 18.18
C THR A 185 -10.05 -73.43 19.03
N PHE A 186 -8.79 -73.61 18.60
CA PHE A 186 -7.62 -73.05 19.32
C PHE A 186 -6.97 -71.81 18.68
N ALA A 187 -7.53 -71.26 17.60
CA ALA A 187 -7.00 -70.07 16.93
C ALA A 187 -7.40 -68.71 17.57
N SER A 188 -7.85 -68.70 18.83
CA SER A 188 -8.35 -67.49 19.52
C SER A 188 -7.43 -66.96 20.63
N LYS A 189 -6.25 -67.54 20.87
CA LYS A 189 -5.31 -67.09 21.92
C LYS A 189 -3.96 -66.57 21.45
N LEU A 190 -3.74 -66.43 20.15
CA LEU A 190 -2.66 -65.56 19.67
C LEU A 190 -3.18 -64.11 19.69
N ASN A 191 -2.94 -63.43 20.81
CA ASN A 191 -2.98 -61.97 20.94
C ASN A 191 -1.90 -61.32 20.06
N LEU A 192 -1.91 -61.60 18.75
CA LEU A 192 -1.34 -60.72 17.76
C LEU A 192 -2.20 -59.45 17.82
N LYS A 193 -1.76 -58.50 18.65
CA LYS A 193 -2.22 -57.11 18.63
C LYS A 193 -2.06 -56.65 17.18
N LYS A 194 -3.11 -56.81 16.37
CA LYS A 194 -3.20 -56.24 15.02
C LYS A 194 -2.69 -54.81 15.14
N PRO A 195 -1.72 -54.37 14.31
CA PRO A 195 -1.13 -53.06 14.45
C PRO A 195 -2.24 -52.01 14.30
N ARG A 196 -2.71 -51.47 15.42
CA ARG A 196 -3.75 -50.43 15.47
C ARG A 196 -3.35 -49.24 14.61
N HIS A 197 -2.05 -49.01 14.44
CA HIS A 197 -1.47 -47.96 13.62
C HIS A 197 -1.94 -47.96 12.16
N THR A 198 -2.14 -49.12 11.52
CA THR A 198 -2.61 -49.16 10.12
C THR A 198 -4.09 -48.78 10.04
N ARG A 199 -4.89 -49.22 11.03
CA ARG A 199 -6.32 -48.87 11.12
C ARG A 199 -6.50 -47.39 11.46
N ASP A 200 -5.71 -46.86 12.39
CA ASP A 200 -5.75 -45.46 12.79
C ASP A 200 -5.27 -44.54 11.65
N ALA A 201 -4.21 -44.94 10.93
CA ALA A 201 -3.75 -44.21 9.74
C ALA A 201 -4.81 -44.17 8.63
N LEU A 202 -5.49 -45.30 8.37
CA LEU A 202 -6.60 -45.36 7.40
C LEU A 202 -7.80 -44.52 7.84
N ILE A 203 -8.11 -44.47 9.14
CA ILE A 203 -9.18 -43.61 9.67
C ILE A 203 -8.82 -42.12 9.50
N VAL A 204 -7.58 -41.72 9.80
CA VAL A 204 -7.11 -40.34 9.64
C VAL A 204 -7.09 -39.94 8.16
N LEU A 205 -6.64 -40.83 7.27
CA LEU A 205 -6.64 -40.61 5.83
C LEU A 205 -8.07 -40.43 5.30
N ASN A 206 -9.00 -41.27 5.74
CA ASN A 206 -10.41 -41.18 5.33
C ASN A 206 -11.07 -39.88 5.83
N ALA A 207 -10.79 -39.48 7.08
CA ALA A 207 -11.26 -38.21 7.63
C ALA A 207 -10.71 -36.99 6.85
N TYR A 208 -9.47 -37.07 6.37
CA TYR A 208 -8.85 -36.04 5.53
C TYR A 208 -9.54 -35.92 4.17
N HIS A 209 -9.80 -37.05 3.49
CA HIS A 209 -10.52 -37.05 2.21
C HIS A 209 -11.94 -36.50 2.32
N LEU A 210 -12.69 -36.87 3.38
CA LEU A 210 -14.01 -36.31 3.65
C LEU A 210 -13.98 -34.79 3.87
N ARG A 211 -12.93 -34.26 4.52
CA ARG A 211 -12.77 -32.82 4.75
C ARG A 211 -12.46 -32.08 3.45
N LEU A 212 -11.59 -32.64 2.60
CA LEU A 212 -11.31 -32.07 1.28
C LEU A 212 -12.57 -32.06 0.39
N ALA A 213 -13.34 -33.15 0.38
CA ALA A 213 -14.58 -33.24 -0.38
C ALA A 213 -15.61 -32.19 0.08
N LYS A 214 -15.70 -31.91 1.38
CA LYS A 214 -16.56 -30.83 1.91
C LYS A 214 -16.09 -29.44 1.50
N LEU A 215 -14.78 -29.20 1.50
CA LEU A 215 -14.22 -27.91 1.07
C LEU A 215 -14.39 -27.68 -0.43
N SER A 216 -14.30 -28.73 -1.27
CA SER A 216 -14.56 -28.62 -2.71
C SER A 216 -16.05 -28.51 -3.05
N ALA A 217 -16.93 -29.07 -2.20
CA ALA A 217 -18.38 -29.02 -2.39
C ALA A 217 -19.03 -27.72 -1.86
N HIS A 218 -18.28 -26.83 -1.21
CA HIS A 218 -18.78 -25.50 -0.91
C HIS A 218 -18.72 -24.64 -2.18
N PRO A 219 -19.86 -24.33 -2.83
CA PRO A 219 -19.86 -23.37 -3.92
C PRO A 219 -19.35 -22.05 -3.35
N SER A 220 -18.23 -21.58 -3.89
CA SER A 220 -17.73 -20.23 -3.64
C SER A 220 -18.90 -19.26 -3.81
N PRO A 221 -19.25 -18.46 -2.79
CA PRO A 221 -20.35 -17.51 -2.92
C PRO A 221 -19.99 -16.58 -4.07
N SER A 222 -20.70 -16.76 -5.19
CA SER A 222 -20.60 -15.88 -6.33
C SER A 222 -21.02 -14.50 -5.84
N TYR A 223 -20.04 -13.60 -5.77
CA TYR A 223 -20.28 -12.17 -5.59
C TYR A 223 -20.99 -11.66 -6.86
N ASN A 224 -22.30 -11.92 -6.93
CA ASN A 224 -23.20 -11.22 -7.84
C ASN A 224 -23.46 -9.84 -7.23
N HIS A 225 -22.58 -8.88 -7.53
CA HIS A 225 -22.87 -7.47 -7.34
C HIS A 225 -23.61 -6.95 -8.57
N GLY A 226 -24.92 -7.20 -8.59
CA GLY A 226 -25.87 -6.53 -9.46
C GLY A 226 -26.46 -5.32 -8.73
N ALA A 227 -26.30 -4.16 -9.35
CA ALA A 227 -26.94 -2.91 -8.97
C ALA A 227 -28.47 -3.03 -8.92
N SER A 228 -29.10 -2.38 -7.95
CA SER A 228 -30.30 -1.57 -8.19
C SER A 228 -30.60 -0.62 -7.03
N GLN A 229 -31.27 0.46 -7.40
CA GLN A 229 -31.52 1.71 -6.70
C GLN A 229 -32.68 1.67 -5.69
N ALA A 230 -32.62 2.67 -4.80
CA ALA A 230 -33.72 3.43 -4.20
C ALA A 230 -34.66 2.74 -3.19
N ALA A 231 -34.67 3.22 -1.95
CA ALA A 231 -35.56 4.33 -1.54
C ALA A 231 -35.43 4.65 -0.04
N ARG A 232 -35.32 5.96 0.24
CA ARG A 232 -35.92 6.78 1.31
C ARG A 232 -35.93 6.34 2.79
N ASP A 233 -35.42 7.30 3.57
CA ASP A 233 -35.98 7.87 4.80
C ASP A 233 -36.22 6.97 6.01
N THR A 234 -35.47 7.22 7.10
CA THR A 234 -36.04 7.90 8.28
C THR A 234 -34.97 8.18 9.33
N ALA A 235 -35.13 9.35 9.94
CA ALA A 235 -34.36 9.84 11.07
C ALA A 235 -34.74 9.09 12.38
N SER A 236 -33.74 8.84 13.23
CA SER A 236 -33.83 8.93 14.70
C SER A 236 -32.45 8.54 15.28
N HIS A 237 -31.79 9.47 15.98
CA HIS A 237 -31.83 9.58 17.44
C HIS A 237 -30.90 8.57 18.13
N ILE A 238 -29.63 8.95 18.38
CA ILE A 238 -28.79 8.25 19.36
C ILE A 238 -28.05 9.26 20.24
N HIS A 239 -28.35 9.14 21.53
CA HIS A 239 -27.71 9.79 22.67
C HIS A 239 -26.20 9.48 22.74
N THR A 240 -25.44 10.52 23.02
CA THR A 240 -24.06 10.47 23.50
C THR A 240 -24.02 9.99 24.96
N THR A 241 -23.36 8.86 25.22
CA THR A 241 -22.75 8.51 26.51
C THR A 241 -21.30 8.15 26.17
N SER A 242 -20.31 9.03 26.42
CA SER A 242 -19.61 9.22 27.70
C SER A 242 -19.25 7.90 28.36
N THR A 243 -18.05 7.39 28.08
CA THR A 243 -17.40 6.37 28.90
C THR A 243 -15.89 6.53 28.80
N HIS A 244 -15.29 6.83 29.95
CA HIS A 244 -13.86 6.88 30.22
C HIS A 244 -13.11 5.59 29.84
N PRO A 245 -11.81 5.66 29.49
CA PRO A 245 -10.90 4.53 29.66
C PRO A 245 -10.10 4.67 30.98
N PRO A 246 -9.92 3.60 31.77
CA PRO A 246 -8.99 3.62 32.89
C PRO A 246 -7.59 3.13 32.50
N ALA A 247 -6.61 3.86 33.03
CA ALA A 247 -5.37 3.40 33.65
C ALA A 247 -4.61 2.19 33.05
N SER A 248 -3.50 2.54 32.38
CA SER A 248 -2.14 1.99 32.55
C SER A 248 -1.96 0.93 33.67
N GLY A 249 -1.86 -0.33 33.26
CA GLY A 249 -1.33 -1.44 34.06
C GLY A 249 0.08 -1.82 33.62
N ARG A 250 1.07 -1.41 34.41
CA ARG A 250 2.50 -1.68 34.26
C ARG A 250 2.76 -3.10 34.81
N ALA A 251 3.15 -4.06 33.97
CA ALA A 251 3.52 -5.41 34.41
C ALA A 251 5.01 -5.68 34.14
N SER A 252 5.64 -6.22 35.17
CA SER A 252 7.06 -6.33 35.43
C SER A 252 7.76 -7.47 34.68
N LEU A 253 9.04 -7.22 34.39
CA LEU A 253 10.01 -8.17 33.85
C LEU A 253 10.30 -9.30 34.84
N GLY A 254 9.88 -10.53 34.51
CA GLY A 254 10.36 -11.75 35.15
C GLY A 254 11.59 -12.30 34.43
N ARG A 255 12.78 -12.15 35.06
CA ARG A 255 14.02 -12.86 34.70
C ARG A 255 13.86 -14.34 35.06
N ASN A 256 14.17 -15.24 34.13
CA ASN A 256 14.46 -16.65 34.41
C ASN A 256 15.92 -16.98 34.06
N PRO A 257 16.62 -17.78 34.89
CA PRO A 257 18.04 -18.05 34.71
C PRO A 257 18.31 -19.14 33.67
N VAL A 258 19.37 -18.89 32.90
CA VAL A 258 19.96 -19.78 31.90
C VAL A 258 20.56 -21.00 32.62
N ARG A 259 20.13 -22.20 32.21
CA ARG A 259 20.64 -23.49 32.69
C ARG A 259 21.54 -24.08 31.61
N THR A 260 22.85 -24.11 31.86
CA THR A 260 23.86 -24.77 31.03
C THR A 260 23.76 -26.30 31.17
N PRO A 261 23.70 -27.08 30.10
CA PRO A 261 23.87 -28.53 30.18
C PRO A 261 25.35 -28.92 30.11
N SER A 262 25.71 -29.76 31.08
CA SER A 262 26.99 -30.46 31.21
C SER A 262 27.21 -31.47 30.08
N VAL A 263 28.41 -31.46 29.51
CA VAL A 263 28.88 -32.37 28.47
C VAL A 263 29.40 -33.64 29.15
N VAL A 264 28.71 -34.77 28.93
CA VAL A 264 29.23 -36.11 29.25
C VAL A 264 29.47 -36.84 27.94
N ALA A 265 30.73 -37.26 27.74
CA ALA A 265 31.25 -37.89 26.54
C ALA A 265 30.64 -39.28 26.29
N THR A 266 30.24 -39.54 25.04
CA THR A 266 29.83 -40.85 24.54
C THR A 266 30.73 -41.27 23.37
N ASN A 267 31.77 -42.04 23.67
CA ASN A 267 32.79 -42.47 22.70
C ASN A 267 32.40 -43.73 21.87
N ASN A 268 31.13 -44.15 21.84
CA ASN A 268 30.74 -45.45 21.24
C ASN A 268 29.95 -45.37 19.92
N ALA A 269 29.75 -44.18 19.33
CA ALA A 269 28.92 -44.00 18.13
C ALA A 269 29.67 -44.19 16.79
N SER A 270 31.01 -44.33 16.80
CA SER A 270 31.82 -44.39 15.57
C SER A 270 31.75 -45.76 14.87
N SER A 271 31.66 -46.86 15.63
CA SER A 271 31.69 -48.22 15.06
C SER A 271 30.43 -48.59 14.25
N PHE A 272 29.26 -48.02 14.58
CA PHE A 272 28.02 -48.33 13.86
C PHE A 272 27.86 -47.55 12.54
N ARG A 273 28.57 -46.43 12.39
CA ARG A 273 28.50 -45.61 11.17
C ARG A 273 29.32 -46.20 10.03
N SER A 274 30.45 -46.83 10.32
CA SER A 274 31.32 -47.41 9.29
C SER A 274 30.66 -48.58 8.55
N GLU A 275 29.91 -49.44 9.24
CA GLU A 275 29.26 -50.62 8.65
C GLU A 275 28.11 -50.23 7.69
N ASN A 276 27.37 -49.17 8.01
CA ASN A 276 26.29 -48.70 7.13
C ASN A 276 26.82 -48.00 5.88
N ILE A 277 27.98 -47.33 5.98
CA ILE A 277 28.62 -46.66 4.85
C ILE A 277 29.18 -47.71 3.87
N THR A 278 29.83 -48.76 4.38
CA THR A 278 30.37 -49.84 3.53
C THR A 278 29.25 -50.63 2.86
N ALA A 279 28.12 -50.88 3.54
CA ALA A 279 26.97 -51.53 2.93
C ALA A 279 26.36 -50.70 1.78
N ALA A 280 26.18 -49.40 1.99
CA ALA A 280 25.66 -48.49 0.96
C ALA A 280 26.63 -48.32 -0.22
N GLU A 281 27.94 -48.29 0.06
CA GLU A 281 28.98 -48.29 -0.97
C GLU A 281 28.93 -49.56 -1.81
N ASN A 282 28.85 -50.74 -1.19
CA ASN A 282 28.76 -52.01 -1.89
C ASN A 282 27.49 -52.10 -2.74
N GLN A 283 26.36 -51.58 -2.24
CA GLN A 283 25.12 -51.52 -3.01
C GLN A 283 25.25 -50.61 -4.24
N LEU A 284 25.88 -49.44 -4.10
CA LEU A 284 26.08 -48.52 -5.22
C LEU A 284 27.09 -49.08 -6.23
N ARG A 285 28.14 -49.77 -5.79
CA ARG A 285 29.07 -50.51 -6.67
C ARG A 285 28.35 -51.61 -7.45
N GLY A 286 27.45 -52.36 -6.82
CA GLY A 286 26.64 -53.37 -7.49
C GLY A 286 25.73 -52.77 -8.58
N LEU A 287 25.12 -51.62 -8.33
CA LEU A 287 24.32 -50.91 -9.34
C LEU A 287 25.16 -50.38 -10.50
N VAL A 288 26.38 -49.90 -10.22
CA VAL A 288 27.31 -49.46 -11.26
C VAL A 288 27.76 -50.65 -12.11
N ALA A 289 28.08 -51.80 -11.49
CA ALA A 289 28.42 -53.04 -12.18
C ALA A 289 27.30 -53.49 -13.13
N GLN A 290 26.06 -53.53 -12.60
CA GLN A 290 24.87 -53.89 -13.36
C GLN A 290 24.63 -52.95 -14.56
N LYS A 291 24.90 -51.65 -14.41
CA LYS A 291 24.73 -50.66 -15.48
C LYS A 291 25.86 -50.67 -16.51
N LEU A 292 27.05 -51.13 -16.15
CA LEU A 292 28.16 -51.32 -17.06
C LEU A 292 28.11 -52.68 -17.78
N GLY A 293 27.17 -53.56 -17.41
CA GLY A 293 27.01 -54.88 -18.02
C GLY A 293 28.08 -55.88 -17.59
N VAL A 294 28.75 -55.63 -16.46
CA VAL A 294 29.75 -56.54 -15.90
C VAL A 294 29.04 -57.47 -14.91
N GLU A 295 28.74 -58.69 -15.34
CA GLU A 295 27.91 -59.65 -14.59
C GLU A 295 28.65 -60.27 -13.39
N ASP A 296 29.97 -60.38 -13.46
CA ASP A 296 30.81 -60.80 -12.34
C ASP A 296 31.20 -59.58 -11.51
N GLY A 297 30.50 -59.35 -10.39
CA GLY A 297 30.73 -58.26 -9.44
C GLY A 297 32.08 -58.28 -8.71
N GLY A 298 33.12 -58.87 -9.31
CA GLY A 298 34.51 -58.77 -8.89
C GLY A 298 35.10 -57.39 -9.19
N ASP A 299 36.25 -57.11 -8.58
CA ASP A 299 36.99 -55.83 -8.60
C ASP A 299 37.44 -55.38 -10.01
N ASP A 300 36.50 -55.11 -10.91
CA ASP A 300 36.78 -54.51 -12.21
C ASP A 300 37.24 -53.06 -11.99
N PRO A 301 38.44 -52.67 -12.46
CA PRO A 301 38.95 -51.30 -12.32
C PRO A 301 38.02 -50.25 -12.93
N GLU A 302 37.18 -50.62 -13.91
CA GLU A 302 36.22 -49.73 -14.53
C GLU A 302 35.07 -49.34 -13.58
N ILE A 303 34.54 -50.30 -12.81
CA ILE A 303 33.52 -50.06 -11.78
C ILE A 303 34.08 -49.10 -10.71
N GLY A 304 35.31 -49.33 -10.27
CA GLY A 304 36.00 -48.48 -9.30
C GLY A 304 36.16 -47.03 -9.77
N ARG A 305 36.55 -46.84 -11.05
CA ARG A 305 36.71 -45.51 -11.66
C ARG A 305 35.38 -44.75 -11.74
N VAL A 306 34.31 -45.40 -12.20
CA VAL A 306 32.98 -44.77 -12.34
C VAL A 306 32.38 -44.45 -10.96
N PHE A 307 32.49 -45.37 -10.01
CA PHE A 307 32.07 -45.17 -8.63
C PHE A 307 32.79 -43.97 -7.99
N HIS A 308 34.12 -43.88 -8.14
CA HIS A 308 34.89 -42.75 -7.63
C HIS A 308 34.46 -41.41 -8.26
N GLY A 309 34.13 -41.42 -9.55
CA GLY A 309 33.53 -40.28 -10.25
C GLY A 309 32.21 -39.81 -9.62
N PHE A 310 31.30 -40.73 -9.32
CA PHE A 310 30.05 -40.43 -8.64
C PHE A 310 30.27 -39.87 -7.23
N VAL A 311 31.18 -40.47 -6.46
CA VAL A 311 31.53 -39.97 -5.12
C VAL A 311 32.10 -38.55 -5.19
N LYS A 312 32.98 -38.27 -6.17
CA LYS A 312 33.54 -36.92 -6.37
C LYS A 312 32.47 -35.89 -6.70
N ILE A 313 31.54 -36.22 -7.61
CA ILE A 313 30.42 -35.33 -7.98
C ILE A 313 29.45 -35.14 -6.82
N ALA A 314 29.13 -36.22 -6.09
CA ALA A 314 28.25 -36.16 -4.92
C ALA A 314 28.87 -35.28 -3.83
N LYS A 315 30.16 -35.45 -3.51
CA LYS A 315 30.90 -34.57 -2.58
C LYS A 315 30.86 -33.11 -3.03
N ALA A 316 31.15 -32.83 -4.30
CA ALA A 316 31.10 -31.47 -4.85
C ALA A 316 29.69 -30.83 -4.75
N ARG A 317 28.64 -31.61 -5.04
CA ARG A 317 27.24 -31.16 -4.93
C ARG A 317 26.81 -30.93 -3.49
N THR A 318 27.24 -31.80 -2.58
CA THR A 318 26.98 -31.67 -1.14
C THR A 318 27.66 -30.41 -0.61
N LEU A 319 28.93 -30.16 -0.95
CA LEU A 319 29.63 -28.91 -0.61
C LEU A 319 28.93 -27.66 -1.16
N GLN A 320 28.40 -27.71 -2.38
CA GLN A 320 27.64 -26.59 -2.95
C GLN A 320 26.26 -26.39 -2.30
N ARG A 321 25.59 -27.46 -1.85
CA ARG A 321 24.27 -27.39 -1.19
C ARG A 321 24.36 -26.95 0.26
N ILE A 322 25.49 -27.16 0.92
CA ILE A 322 25.72 -26.74 2.31
C ILE A 322 26.08 -25.22 2.38
N ARG A 323 25.52 -24.37 1.53
CA ARG A 323 25.68 -22.91 1.57
C ARG A 323 25.04 -22.22 2.79
N TYR A 324 24.37 -22.98 3.64
CA TYR A 324 23.94 -22.56 4.97
C TYR A 324 24.37 -23.64 5.98
N THR A 325 25.66 -23.69 6.30
CA THR A 325 26.08 -24.20 7.59
C THR A 325 26.02 -23.05 8.58
N SER A 326 25.01 -23.10 9.44
CA SER A 326 25.20 -22.65 10.82
C SER A 326 26.52 -23.26 11.30
N SER A 327 27.49 -22.42 11.59
CA SER A 327 28.85 -22.78 12.04
C SER A 327 28.85 -23.37 13.47
N MET A 328 27.91 -24.24 13.81
CA MET A 328 27.97 -25.08 15.01
C MET A 328 28.07 -26.52 14.56
N GLY A 329 29.30 -27.01 14.57
CA GLY A 329 29.71 -28.28 14.00
C GLY A 329 29.11 -29.49 14.70
N ILE A 330 28.89 -30.52 13.89
CA ILE A 330 29.11 -31.90 14.29
C ILE A 330 30.47 -32.25 13.69
N ILE A 331 31.52 -32.11 14.50
CA ILE A 331 32.89 -32.47 14.14
C ILE A 331 33.02 -33.97 14.38
N ASP A 332 33.09 -34.75 13.29
CA ASP A 332 33.53 -36.14 13.37
C ASP A 332 35.04 -36.14 13.68
N ALA A 333 35.40 -36.67 14.86
CA ALA A 333 36.69 -36.50 15.53
C ALA A 333 37.91 -37.22 14.91
N GLN A 334 37.86 -37.68 13.66
CA GLN A 334 38.94 -38.49 13.07
C GLN A 334 39.53 -37.99 11.76
N ASN A 335 38.95 -36.97 11.13
CA ASN A 335 39.55 -36.31 9.98
C ASN A 335 39.55 -34.81 10.26
N ALA A 336 40.59 -34.32 10.94
CA ALA A 336 40.76 -32.90 11.20
C ALA A 336 40.61 -32.12 9.89
N PRO A 337 39.54 -31.34 9.70
CA PRO A 337 39.46 -30.45 8.56
C PRO A 337 40.58 -29.43 8.75
N GLU A 338 41.32 -29.20 7.67
CA GLU A 338 42.22 -28.06 7.56
C GLU A 338 41.56 -26.85 8.20
N THR A 339 42.22 -26.33 9.24
CA THR A 339 41.81 -25.14 9.98
C THR A 339 41.28 -24.11 9.02
N ILE A 340 40.01 -23.72 9.18
CA ILE A 340 39.39 -22.61 8.44
C ILE A 340 40.42 -21.49 8.40
N SER A 341 40.92 -21.19 7.20
CA SER A 341 42.02 -20.25 7.03
C SER A 341 41.59 -18.92 7.62
N GLY A 342 42.44 -18.28 8.43
CA GLY A 342 42.10 -16.98 9.05
C GLY A 342 41.57 -15.96 8.03
N LYS A 343 42.02 -16.06 6.77
CA LYS A 343 41.53 -15.25 5.64
C LYS A 343 40.04 -15.45 5.33
N GLU A 344 39.51 -16.66 5.47
CA GLU A 344 38.08 -16.94 5.26
C GLU A 344 37.24 -16.40 6.41
N LEU A 345 37.75 -16.49 7.65
CA LEU A 345 37.10 -15.91 8.82
C LEU A 345 37.05 -14.38 8.72
N ASP A 346 38.16 -13.75 8.30
CA ASP A 346 38.22 -12.29 8.08
C ASP A 346 37.27 -11.87 6.96
N ARG A 347 37.22 -12.63 5.86
CA ARG A 347 36.26 -12.36 4.77
C ARG A 347 34.82 -12.45 5.27
N LEU A 348 34.47 -13.48 6.04
CA LEU A 348 33.13 -13.62 6.61
C LEU A 348 32.82 -12.49 7.59
N ALA A 349 33.78 -12.08 8.41
CA ALA A 349 33.64 -10.95 9.33
C ALA A 349 33.39 -9.64 8.57
N THR A 350 34.12 -9.38 7.48
CA THR A 350 33.88 -8.18 6.64
C THR A 350 32.52 -8.21 5.96
N GLU A 351 32.06 -9.36 5.47
CA GLU A 351 30.73 -9.50 4.86
C GLU A 351 29.61 -9.29 5.89
N VAL A 352 29.77 -9.85 7.09
CA VAL A 352 28.82 -9.64 8.19
C VAL A 352 28.77 -8.17 8.58
N ASN A 353 29.92 -7.51 8.70
CA ASN A 353 29.99 -6.08 9.01
C ASN A 353 29.33 -5.23 7.91
N GLN A 354 29.58 -5.52 6.63
CA GLN A 354 28.90 -4.85 5.52
C GLN A 354 27.38 -5.01 5.58
N LYS A 355 26.89 -6.22 5.89
CA LYS A 355 25.47 -6.49 6.05
C LYS A 355 24.88 -5.76 7.26
N VAL A 356 25.61 -5.67 8.37
CA VAL A 356 25.19 -4.91 9.56
C VAL A 356 25.10 -3.43 9.24
N THR A 357 26.10 -2.84 8.56
CA THR A 357 26.06 -1.43 8.13
C THR A 357 24.88 -1.17 7.19
N ALA A 358 24.67 -2.03 6.19
CA ALA A 358 23.53 -1.90 5.27
C ALA A 358 22.18 -1.98 6.00
N LEU A 359 22.07 -2.85 7.01
CA LEU A 359 20.86 -2.96 7.83
C LEU A 359 20.64 -1.72 8.72
N GLN A 360 21.72 -1.15 9.27
CA GLN A 360 21.68 0.09 10.04
C GLN A 360 21.26 1.28 9.17
N ASP A 361 21.80 1.39 7.96
CA ASP A 361 21.43 2.44 6.99
C ASP A 361 19.96 2.33 6.59
N ALA A 362 19.49 1.12 6.28
CA ALA A 362 18.08 0.86 5.97
C ALA A 362 17.16 1.19 7.16
N SER A 363 17.59 0.88 8.38
CA SER A 363 16.88 1.27 9.61
C SER A 363 16.83 2.79 9.79
N GLY A 364 17.94 3.49 9.52
CA GLY A 364 18.01 4.95 9.58
C GLY A 364 17.07 5.61 8.57
N VAL A 365 17.04 5.13 7.34
CA VAL A 365 16.09 5.62 6.30
C VAL A 365 14.65 5.38 6.72
N SER A 366 14.35 4.20 7.29
CA SER A 366 13.00 3.86 7.76
C SER A 366 12.54 4.77 8.91
N LEU A 367 13.43 5.08 9.86
CA LEU A 367 13.14 6.02 10.96
C LEU A 367 12.91 7.45 10.45
N ASN A 368 13.73 7.93 9.51
CA ASN A 368 13.56 9.24 8.91
C ASN A 368 12.23 9.34 8.13
N LEU A 369 11.84 8.27 7.44
CA LEU A 369 10.55 8.21 6.76
C LEU A 369 9.39 8.25 7.77
N ALA A 370 9.48 7.50 8.87
CA ALA A 370 8.48 7.51 9.93
C ALA A 370 8.31 8.91 10.53
N TYR A 371 9.42 9.60 10.84
CA TYR A 371 9.40 10.98 11.32
C TYR A 371 8.76 11.94 10.30
N GLY A 372 9.12 11.82 9.01
CA GLY A 372 8.53 12.64 7.95
C GLY A 372 7.03 12.38 7.72
N VAL A 373 6.54 11.17 8.03
CA VAL A 373 5.10 10.86 8.02
C VAL A 373 4.40 11.50 9.22
N GLU A 374 5.00 11.46 10.41
CA GLU A 374 4.47 12.09 11.61
C GLU A 374 4.34 13.61 11.45
N GLU A 375 5.39 14.26 10.93
CA GLU A 375 5.38 15.70 10.65
C GLU A 375 4.31 16.09 9.61
N ALA A 376 4.17 15.29 8.54
CA ALA A 376 3.12 15.50 7.54
C ALA A 376 1.72 15.31 8.16
N PHE A 377 1.56 14.35 9.06
CA PHE A 377 0.31 14.12 9.77
C PHE A 377 -0.06 15.32 10.64
N VAL A 378 0.89 15.84 11.43
CA VAL A 378 0.70 17.05 12.25
C VAL A 378 0.30 18.25 11.38
N CYS A 379 0.94 18.45 10.23
CA CYS A 379 0.57 19.50 9.28
C CYS A 379 -0.88 19.34 8.77
N ILE A 380 -1.27 18.13 8.37
CA ILE A 380 -2.63 17.85 7.89
C ILE A 380 -3.65 18.06 9.02
N THR A 381 -3.35 17.60 10.23
CA THR A 381 -4.19 17.81 11.40
C THR A 381 -4.36 19.29 11.68
N ASN A 382 -3.27 20.07 11.70
CA ASN A 382 -3.33 21.52 11.90
C ASN A 382 -4.13 22.22 10.80
N PHE A 383 -3.94 21.86 9.54
CA PHE A 383 -4.73 22.42 8.44
C PHE A 383 -6.22 22.14 8.63
N LYS A 384 -6.56 20.90 9.01
CA LYS A 384 -7.94 20.48 9.25
C LYS A 384 -8.58 21.17 10.45
N THR A 385 -7.85 21.35 11.54
CA THR A 385 -8.38 21.91 12.80
C THR A 385 -8.39 23.43 12.80
N THR A 386 -7.45 24.09 12.12
CA THR A 386 -7.31 25.55 12.17
C THR A 386 -7.74 26.23 10.87
N THR A 387 -7.25 25.74 9.73
CA THR A 387 -7.41 26.45 8.45
C THR A 387 -8.78 26.21 7.85
N ILE A 388 -9.30 24.97 7.90
CA ILE A 388 -10.64 24.66 7.36
C ILE A 388 -11.74 25.46 8.08
N PRO A 389 -11.81 25.51 9.42
CA PRO A 389 -12.84 26.29 10.10
C PRO A 389 -12.73 27.80 9.81
N ALA A 390 -11.52 28.36 9.77
CA ALA A 390 -11.31 29.76 9.42
C ALA A 390 -11.81 30.08 8.00
N LEU A 391 -11.55 29.18 7.05
CA LEU A 391 -11.98 29.34 5.66
C LEU A 391 -13.50 29.16 5.51
N GLN A 392 -14.10 28.23 6.26
CA GLN A 392 -15.55 28.05 6.32
C GLN A 392 -16.24 29.27 6.91
N GLU A 393 -15.69 29.85 7.99
CA GLU A 393 -16.25 31.06 8.62
C GLU A 393 -16.15 32.26 7.67
N SER A 394 -15.01 32.43 6.99
CA SER A 394 -14.84 33.45 5.96
C SER A 394 -15.84 33.30 4.81
N LEU A 395 -16.05 32.08 4.31
CA LEU A 395 -17.03 31.81 3.25
C LEU A 395 -18.47 32.03 3.74
N ARG A 396 -18.77 31.68 4.98
CA ARG A 396 -20.09 31.89 5.60
C ARG A 396 -20.40 33.38 5.76
N SER A 397 -19.44 34.16 6.25
CA SER A 397 -19.52 35.61 6.35
C SER A 397 -19.72 36.24 4.97
N GLN A 398 -18.98 35.80 3.96
CA GLN A 398 -19.12 36.31 2.59
C GLN A 398 -20.48 35.93 1.98
N SER A 399 -20.95 34.71 2.20
CA SER A 399 -22.28 34.25 1.77
C SER A 399 -23.41 35.07 2.42
N GLN A 400 -23.30 35.37 3.71
CA GLN A 400 -24.25 36.23 4.42
C GLN A 400 -24.26 37.66 3.85
N SER A 401 -23.08 38.23 3.56
CA SER A 401 -22.96 39.54 2.93
C SER A 401 -23.62 39.57 1.55
N VAL A 402 -23.33 38.57 0.70
CA VAL A 402 -23.95 38.44 -0.64
C VAL A 402 -25.46 38.25 -0.54
N ARG A 403 -25.95 37.50 0.45
CA ARG A 403 -27.38 37.35 0.69
C ARG A 403 -28.05 38.67 1.02
N GLY A 404 -27.42 39.51 1.83
CA GLY A 404 -27.89 40.88 2.10
C GLY A 404 -28.03 41.72 0.82
N TYR A 405 -27.05 41.66 -0.09
CA TYR A 405 -27.15 42.32 -1.39
C TYR A 405 -28.30 41.79 -2.25
N ILE A 406 -28.50 40.46 -2.29
CA ILE A 406 -29.61 39.84 -3.02
C ILE A 406 -30.96 40.26 -2.43
N ASP A 407 -31.07 40.34 -1.11
CA ASP A 407 -32.31 40.75 -0.43
C ASP A 407 -32.61 42.23 -0.69
N CYS A 408 -31.59 43.11 -0.70
CA CYS A 408 -31.74 44.50 -1.15
C CYS A 408 -32.22 44.61 -2.60
N LEU A 409 -31.63 43.83 -3.52
CA LEU A 409 -32.04 43.76 -4.92
C LEU A 409 -33.49 43.27 -5.05
N ARG A 410 -33.87 42.21 -4.33
CA ARG A 410 -35.25 41.71 -4.31
C ARG A 410 -36.23 42.75 -3.78
N ALA A 411 -35.89 43.45 -2.69
CA ALA A 411 -36.71 44.52 -2.15
C ALA A 411 -36.90 45.63 -3.19
N HIS A 412 -35.83 46.03 -3.90
CA HIS A 412 -35.91 47.03 -4.96
C HIS A 412 -36.86 46.59 -6.08
N ILE A 413 -36.70 45.37 -6.60
CA ILE A 413 -37.55 44.80 -7.66
C ILE A 413 -39.02 44.81 -7.24
N VAL A 414 -39.34 44.37 -6.02
CA VAL A 414 -40.72 44.31 -5.50
C VAL A 414 -41.31 45.73 -5.35
N THR A 415 -40.53 46.69 -4.85
CA THR A 415 -41.00 48.09 -4.73
C THR A 415 -41.20 48.79 -6.07
N GLU A 416 -40.50 48.35 -7.11
CA GLU A 416 -40.59 48.88 -8.47
C GLU A 416 -41.79 48.26 -9.21
N THR A 417 -41.97 46.93 -9.11
CA THR A 417 -43.16 46.26 -9.70
C THR A 417 -44.47 46.63 -9.02
N GLY A 418 -44.47 46.92 -7.71
CA GLY A 418 -45.67 47.35 -6.98
C GLY A 418 -46.18 48.75 -7.39
N ARG A 419 -45.30 49.63 -7.91
CA ARG A 419 -45.67 50.99 -8.32
C ARG A 419 -46.42 51.04 -9.65
N ASP A 420 -46.21 50.06 -10.52
CA ASP A 420 -46.82 50.02 -11.85
C ASP A 420 -48.26 49.49 -11.86
N VAL A 421 -48.69 48.80 -10.80
CA VAL A 421 -50.03 48.14 -10.78
C VAL A 421 -51.15 49.06 -10.28
N GLN A 422 -50.83 50.15 -9.56
CA GLN A 422 -51.84 51.10 -9.05
C GLN A 422 -52.01 52.38 -9.87
N GLY A 423 -51.27 52.54 -10.97
CA GLY A 423 -51.27 53.76 -11.80
C GLY A 423 -51.79 53.59 -13.23
N VAL A 424 -52.39 52.46 -13.60
CA VAL A 424 -52.95 52.25 -14.95
C VAL A 424 -54.37 52.83 -15.05
N ALA A 425 -54.46 54.13 -14.85
CA ALA A 425 -55.44 54.94 -15.53
C ALA A 425 -54.80 56.29 -15.81
N GLN A 426 -54.44 56.49 -17.07
CA GLN A 426 -54.01 57.76 -17.67
C GLN A 426 -52.58 58.20 -17.35
N ARG A 427 -51.62 57.78 -18.20
CA ARG A 427 -50.89 58.70 -19.08
C ARG A 427 -49.92 57.93 -20.00
N LYS A 428 -50.26 57.92 -21.30
CA LYS A 428 -49.33 57.67 -22.40
C LYS A 428 -48.28 58.79 -22.40
N THR A 429 -47.08 58.56 -21.87
CA THR A 429 -45.92 59.40 -22.23
C THR A 429 -44.62 58.61 -22.14
N LYS A 430 -43.99 58.46 -23.33
CA LYS A 430 -42.54 58.44 -23.58
C LYS A 430 -41.65 57.67 -22.60
N ASN A 431 -41.30 56.45 -23.01
CA ASN A 431 -40.00 55.76 -22.87
C ASN A 431 -38.95 56.49 -22.00
N SER A 432 -39.08 56.44 -20.68
CA SER A 432 -37.94 56.66 -19.79
C SER A 432 -37.12 55.36 -19.76
N PRO A 433 -35.81 55.39 -20.06
CA PRO A 433 -34.96 54.22 -19.91
C PRO A 433 -35.04 53.72 -18.46
N THR A 434 -35.25 52.42 -18.29
CA THR A 434 -35.32 51.79 -16.97
C THR A 434 -33.93 51.81 -16.34
N LEU A 435 -33.83 52.12 -15.03
CA LEU A 435 -32.58 52.19 -14.27
C LEU A 435 -31.72 50.93 -14.45
N PHE A 436 -32.34 49.77 -14.56
CA PHE A 436 -31.68 48.50 -14.86
C PHE A 436 -30.90 48.52 -16.19
N SER A 437 -31.44 49.18 -17.22
CA SER A 437 -30.78 49.27 -18.52
C SER A 437 -29.57 50.20 -18.52
N ASP A 438 -29.50 51.12 -17.56
CA ASP A 438 -28.36 52.01 -17.37
C ASP A 438 -27.30 51.36 -16.47
N GLU A 439 -27.70 50.58 -15.46
CA GLU A 439 -26.78 49.81 -14.61
C GLU A 439 -26.10 48.66 -15.37
N VAL A 440 -26.85 47.87 -16.15
CA VAL A 440 -26.26 46.83 -17.02
C VAL A 440 -25.31 47.44 -18.05
N ARG A 441 -25.63 48.66 -18.50
CA ARG A 441 -24.81 49.40 -19.45
C ARG A 441 -23.53 49.94 -18.81
N GLU A 442 -23.60 50.38 -17.55
CA GLU A 442 -22.44 50.78 -16.75
C GLU A 442 -21.52 49.58 -16.48
N ILE A 443 -22.07 48.44 -16.07
CA ILE A 443 -21.30 47.20 -15.80
C ILE A 443 -20.58 46.69 -17.05
N LEU A 444 -21.23 46.80 -18.22
CA LEU A 444 -20.63 46.40 -19.50
C LEU A 444 -19.77 47.50 -20.14
N GLY A 445 -19.69 48.70 -19.54
CA GLY A 445 -18.91 49.83 -20.04
C GLY A 445 -19.41 50.40 -21.37
N LEU A 446 -20.69 50.23 -21.72
CA LEU A 446 -21.25 50.57 -23.02
C LEU A 446 -21.83 52.00 -23.03
N GLY A 447 -21.09 53.02 -23.45
CA GLY A 447 -21.65 54.38 -23.55
C GLY A 447 -22.75 54.54 -24.63
N GLY A 448 -23.87 55.20 -24.33
CA GLY A 448 -24.86 55.69 -25.32
C GLY A 448 -26.20 54.94 -25.40
N THR A 449 -26.98 55.16 -26.47
CA THR A 449 -28.21 54.40 -26.77
C THR A 449 -27.85 53.03 -27.33
N VAL A 450 -27.76 52.05 -26.44
CA VAL A 450 -27.30 50.70 -26.77
C VAL A 450 -28.52 49.83 -27.05
N THR A 451 -28.59 49.28 -28.26
CA THR A 451 -29.57 48.24 -28.61
C THR A 451 -29.28 46.95 -27.84
N SER A 452 -30.32 46.22 -27.43
CA SER A 452 -30.19 44.94 -26.69
C SER A 452 -29.23 43.95 -27.35
N ASP A 453 -29.14 43.98 -28.68
CA ASP A 453 -28.24 43.14 -29.46
C ASP A 453 -26.74 43.44 -29.20
N LYS A 454 -26.39 44.71 -28.91
CA LYS A 454 -25.02 45.09 -28.52
C LYS A 454 -24.67 44.62 -27.10
N VAL A 455 -25.65 44.66 -26.19
CA VAL A 455 -25.50 44.16 -24.81
C VAL A 455 -25.22 42.65 -24.82
N LEU A 456 -25.98 41.89 -25.62
CA LEU A 456 -25.79 40.44 -25.75
C LEU A 456 -24.44 40.08 -26.37
N LYS A 457 -23.99 40.82 -27.40
CA LYS A 457 -22.68 40.60 -28.02
C LYS A 457 -21.52 40.87 -27.06
N GLU A 458 -21.62 41.89 -26.22
CA GLU A 458 -20.58 42.13 -25.21
C GLU A 458 -20.59 41.10 -24.08
N ALA A 459 -21.77 40.69 -23.62
CA ALA A 459 -21.87 39.59 -22.66
C ALA A 459 -21.26 38.30 -23.22
N GLU A 460 -21.53 37.96 -24.48
CA GLU A 460 -20.92 36.81 -25.16
C GLU A 460 -19.40 36.95 -25.27
N ARG A 461 -18.89 38.14 -25.61
CA ARG A 461 -17.45 38.41 -25.68
C ARG A 461 -16.77 38.22 -24.32
N LEU A 462 -17.38 38.71 -23.24
CA LEU A 462 -16.90 38.53 -21.87
C LEU A 462 -16.86 37.07 -21.46
N ILE A 463 -17.91 36.30 -21.78
CA ILE A 463 -17.96 34.85 -21.52
C ILE A 463 -16.84 34.13 -22.28
N LYS A 464 -16.69 34.40 -23.59
CA LYS A 464 -15.63 33.80 -24.40
C LYS A 464 -14.25 34.16 -23.86
N HIS A 465 -14.00 35.42 -23.53
CA HIS A 465 -12.72 35.86 -22.97
C HIS A 465 -12.39 35.15 -21.65
N THR A 466 -13.39 35.00 -20.76
CA THR A 466 -13.22 34.29 -19.49
C THR A 466 -12.94 32.80 -19.71
N HIS A 467 -13.62 32.18 -20.68
CA HIS A 467 -13.40 30.78 -21.04
C HIS A 467 -12.03 30.55 -21.67
N THR A 468 -11.60 31.39 -22.61
CA THR A 468 -10.28 31.32 -23.23
C THR A 468 -9.18 31.58 -22.21
N LYS A 469 -9.37 32.52 -21.26
CA LYS A 469 -8.43 32.73 -20.15
C LYS A 469 -8.34 31.50 -19.24
N SER A 470 -9.46 30.84 -18.96
CA SER A 470 -9.48 29.60 -18.19
C SER A 470 -8.76 28.45 -18.92
N GLN A 471 -9.02 28.26 -20.22
CA GLN A 471 -8.31 27.28 -21.06
C GLN A 471 -6.82 27.60 -21.24
N TYR A 472 -6.46 28.89 -21.30
CA TYR A 472 -5.07 29.34 -21.33
C TYR A 472 -4.36 29.02 -20.00
N LEU A 473 -5.02 29.21 -18.86
CA LEU A 473 -4.49 28.82 -17.55
C LEU A 473 -4.38 27.29 -17.39
N GLU A 474 -5.28 26.53 -17.99
CA GLU A 474 -5.19 25.06 -18.06
C GLU A 474 -4.07 24.58 -18.99
N SER A 475 -3.87 25.22 -20.15
CA SER A 475 -2.77 24.89 -21.07
C SER A 475 -1.41 25.39 -20.57
N ILE A 476 -1.38 26.42 -19.73
CA ILE A 476 -0.23 26.85 -18.92
C ILE A 476 -0.19 26.12 -17.57
N GLN A 477 -0.76 24.91 -17.50
CA GLN A 477 -0.16 23.86 -16.69
C GLN A 477 1.27 23.64 -17.20
N LEU A 478 2.15 24.55 -16.78
CA LEU A 478 3.58 24.51 -16.87
C LEU A 478 3.99 23.13 -16.42
N ARG A 479 4.36 22.31 -17.40
CA ARG A 479 5.36 21.25 -17.29
C ARG A 479 6.18 21.51 -16.03
N PRO A 480 6.10 20.66 -14.99
CA PRO A 480 6.68 20.93 -13.69
C PRO A 480 8.11 21.43 -13.89
N ARG A 481 8.37 22.70 -13.56
CA ARG A 481 9.72 23.25 -13.61
C ARG A 481 10.53 22.41 -12.63
N ALA A 482 11.36 21.53 -13.19
CA ALA A 482 12.38 20.78 -12.50
C ALA A 482 13.39 21.78 -11.95
N SER A 483 13.07 22.40 -10.82
CA SER A 483 13.91 23.39 -10.19
C SER A 483 14.46 22.82 -8.88
N LEU A 484 15.75 22.51 -8.92
CA LEU A 484 16.75 22.70 -7.85
C LEU A 484 16.91 21.64 -6.72
N LEU A 485 16.38 20.42 -6.85
CA LEU A 485 16.77 19.28 -5.98
C LEU A 485 17.52 18.15 -6.75
N SER A 486 18.29 18.55 -7.77
CA SER A 486 18.78 17.68 -8.85
C SER A 486 19.91 16.69 -8.49
N THR A 487 20.50 16.70 -7.30
CA THR A 487 21.54 15.73 -6.93
C THR A 487 21.02 14.58 -6.05
N LYS A 488 19.90 14.80 -5.33
CA LYS A 488 19.31 13.76 -4.48
C LYS A 488 18.29 12.91 -5.25
N ARG A 489 17.57 13.51 -6.18
CA ARG A 489 16.55 12.83 -6.99
C ARG A 489 17.14 11.85 -8.01
N THR A 490 18.33 12.12 -8.55
CA THR A 490 19.04 11.17 -9.43
C THR A 490 19.42 9.89 -8.70
N ARG A 491 19.91 10.02 -7.45
CA ARG A 491 20.17 8.85 -6.58
C ARG A 491 18.89 8.10 -6.24
N GLU A 492 17.80 8.81 -5.96
CA GLU A 492 16.50 8.16 -5.69
C GLU A 492 15.96 7.40 -6.93
N THR A 493 16.10 7.97 -8.12
CA THR A 493 15.71 7.28 -9.36
C THR A 493 16.61 6.10 -9.69
N GLU A 494 17.90 6.19 -9.39
CA GLU A 494 18.87 5.10 -9.59
C GLU A 494 18.65 3.96 -8.58
N VAL A 495 18.32 4.29 -7.32
CA VAL A 495 17.94 3.31 -6.29
C VAL A 495 16.61 2.64 -6.64
N LEU A 496 15.62 3.39 -7.14
CA LEU A 496 14.36 2.81 -7.62
C LEU A 496 14.56 1.90 -8.83
N ALA A 497 15.39 2.30 -9.80
CA ALA A 497 15.73 1.47 -10.95
C ALA A 497 16.49 0.20 -10.54
N SER A 498 17.43 0.31 -9.59
CA SER A 498 18.17 -0.83 -9.04
C SER A 498 17.25 -1.80 -8.29
N CYS A 499 16.30 -1.29 -7.51
CA CYS A 499 15.30 -2.08 -6.80
C CYS A 499 14.35 -2.80 -7.76
N GLN A 500 13.87 -2.12 -8.80
CA GLN A 500 13.05 -2.73 -9.86
C GLN A 500 13.81 -3.82 -10.62
N LEU A 501 15.10 -3.60 -10.91
CA LEU A 501 15.95 -4.60 -11.55
C LEU A 501 16.15 -5.83 -10.64
N GLN A 502 16.40 -5.63 -9.35
CA GLN A 502 16.49 -6.74 -8.38
C GLN A 502 15.18 -7.51 -8.26
N LYS A 503 14.04 -6.82 -8.26
CA LYS A 503 12.71 -7.43 -8.25
C LYS A 503 12.51 -8.31 -9.49
N LEU A 504 12.80 -7.80 -10.68
CA LEU A 504 12.72 -8.56 -11.94
C LEU A 504 13.65 -9.78 -11.93
N GLN A 505 14.87 -9.66 -11.41
CA GLN A 505 15.80 -10.79 -11.28
C GLN A 505 15.29 -11.86 -10.30
N ALA A 506 14.67 -11.44 -9.19
CA ALA A 506 14.07 -12.36 -8.24
C ALA A 506 12.85 -13.08 -8.86
N GLU A 507 12.01 -12.35 -9.58
CA GLU A 507 10.86 -12.89 -10.31
C GLU A 507 11.31 -13.92 -11.36
N ASP A 508 12.27 -13.59 -12.22
CA ASP A 508 12.85 -14.52 -13.21
C ASP A 508 13.48 -15.76 -12.55
N ALA A 509 14.16 -15.60 -11.41
CA ALA A 509 14.71 -16.74 -10.67
C ALA A 509 13.61 -17.64 -10.09
N THR A 510 12.51 -17.06 -9.60
CA THR A 510 11.36 -17.83 -9.09
C THR A 510 10.60 -18.53 -10.21
N GLU A 511 10.44 -17.88 -11.36
CA GLU A 511 9.82 -18.44 -12.56
C GLU A 511 10.63 -19.65 -13.04
N LYS A 512 11.94 -19.50 -13.25
CA LYS A 512 12.84 -20.60 -13.63
C LYS A 512 12.79 -21.78 -12.65
N LEU A 513 12.66 -21.51 -11.34
CA LEU A 513 12.54 -22.56 -10.34
C LEU A 513 11.19 -23.30 -10.44
N LEU A 514 10.10 -22.57 -10.67
CA LEU A 514 8.77 -23.13 -10.86
C LEU A 514 8.72 -23.97 -12.14
N THR A 515 9.25 -23.47 -13.26
CA THR A 515 9.32 -24.22 -14.53
C THR A 515 10.10 -25.52 -14.34
N ARG A 516 11.29 -25.48 -13.71
CA ARG A 516 12.05 -26.71 -13.41
C ARG A 516 11.31 -27.67 -12.49
N LYS A 517 10.50 -27.18 -11.56
CA LYS A 517 9.68 -28.03 -10.69
C LYS A 517 8.52 -28.67 -11.46
N ILE A 518 7.89 -27.95 -12.36
CA ILE A 518 6.86 -28.46 -13.27
C ILE A 518 7.46 -29.51 -14.20
N ASP A 519 8.58 -29.20 -14.85
CA ASP A 519 9.29 -30.13 -15.74
C ASP A 519 9.69 -31.41 -15.00
N LYS A 520 10.18 -31.27 -13.76
CA LYS A 520 10.54 -32.43 -12.92
C LYS A 520 9.31 -33.22 -12.47
N ALA A 521 8.22 -32.55 -12.15
CA ALA A 521 6.96 -33.21 -11.80
C ALA A 521 6.38 -33.96 -13.01
N ASN A 522 6.49 -33.40 -14.20
CA ASN A 522 6.08 -34.06 -15.44
C ASN A 522 7.02 -35.24 -15.74
N SER A 523 8.34 -35.03 -15.74
CA SER A 523 9.30 -36.08 -16.10
C SER A 523 9.30 -37.26 -15.13
N LEU A 524 9.19 -37.00 -13.82
CA LEU A 524 9.13 -38.06 -12.81
C LEU A 524 7.71 -38.61 -12.64
N GLY A 525 6.69 -37.76 -12.76
CA GLY A 525 5.30 -38.16 -12.61
C GLY A 525 4.84 -39.11 -13.70
N PHE A 526 5.18 -38.84 -14.97
CA PHE A 526 4.86 -39.76 -16.07
C PHE A 526 5.54 -41.13 -15.91
N GLY A 527 6.82 -41.15 -15.50
CA GLY A 527 7.52 -42.41 -15.23
C GLY A 527 6.87 -43.22 -14.12
N LEU A 528 6.49 -42.56 -13.02
CA LEU A 528 5.86 -43.24 -11.88
C LEU A 528 4.46 -43.77 -12.20
N VAL A 529 3.69 -43.05 -13.01
CA VAL A 529 2.39 -43.51 -13.52
C VAL A 529 2.58 -44.74 -14.41
N GLN A 530 3.56 -44.69 -15.32
CA GLN A 530 3.87 -45.81 -16.22
C GLN A 530 4.35 -47.05 -15.45
N ASP A 531 5.19 -46.87 -14.43
CA ASP A 531 5.63 -47.96 -13.55
C ASP A 531 4.45 -48.60 -12.79
N ILE A 532 3.50 -47.79 -12.33
CA ILE A 532 2.27 -48.28 -11.67
C ILE A 532 1.38 -49.04 -12.66
N GLU A 533 1.23 -48.55 -13.90
CA GLU A 533 0.47 -49.22 -14.95
C GLU A 533 1.08 -50.58 -15.31
N VAL A 534 2.41 -50.66 -15.41
CA VAL A 534 3.13 -51.92 -15.63
C VAL A 534 2.89 -52.90 -14.47
N LEU A 535 3.05 -52.44 -13.22
CA LEU A 535 2.80 -53.28 -12.03
C LEU A 535 1.35 -53.77 -11.95
N LEU A 536 0.37 -52.94 -12.36
CA LEU A 536 -1.03 -53.34 -12.42
C LEU A 536 -1.29 -54.38 -13.52
N HIS A 537 -0.62 -54.27 -14.66
CA HIS A 537 -0.69 -55.30 -15.71
C HIS A 537 -0.08 -56.63 -15.25
N GLU A 538 1.12 -56.61 -14.66
CA GLU A 538 1.78 -57.80 -14.11
C GLU A 538 0.93 -58.48 -13.02
N LEU A 539 0.28 -57.69 -12.15
CA LEU A 539 -0.62 -58.22 -11.13
C LEU A 539 -1.86 -58.90 -11.75
N ASN A 540 -2.44 -58.31 -12.79
CA ASN A 540 -3.58 -58.90 -13.49
C ASN A 540 -3.20 -60.21 -14.19
N ASP A 541 -2.00 -60.29 -14.77
CA ASP A 541 -1.50 -61.53 -15.38
C ASP A 541 -1.28 -62.63 -14.33
N ALA A 542 -0.71 -62.28 -13.17
CA ALA A 542 -0.52 -63.22 -12.07
C ALA A 542 -1.84 -63.74 -11.49
N VAL A 543 -2.85 -62.87 -11.32
CA VAL A 543 -4.16 -63.24 -10.78
C VAL A 543 -5.02 -63.99 -11.83
N GLY A 544 -4.85 -63.71 -13.11
CA GLY A 544 -5.56 -64.36 -14.20
C GLY A 544 -5.18 -65.84 -14.40
N HIS A 545 -3.95 -66.23 -14.07
CA HIS A 545 -3.48 -67.62 -14.20
C HIS A 545 -4.00 -68.59 -13.13
N GLU A 546 -4.49 -68.11 -11.99
CA GLU A 546 -5.03 -68.98 -10.93
C GLU A 546 -6.47 -69.47 -11.19
N ARG A 547 -7.18 -68.95 -12.21
CA ARG A 547 -8.58 -69.33 -12.51
C ARG A 547 -8.76 -70.29 -13.69
N SER A 548 -7.68 -70.74 -14.32
CA SER A 548 -7.73 -71.61 -15.51
C SER A 548 -7.21 -73.04 -15.29
N LYS A 549 -7.11 -73.49 -14.05
CA LYS A 549 -6.93 -74.90 -13.68
C LYS A 549 -8.02 -75.28 -12.68
#